data_AF-A0AA96DJZ3-F1
#
_entry.id   AF-A0AA96DJZ3-F1
#
_cell.length_a   1.000
_cell.length_b   1.000
_cell.length_c   1.000
_cell.angle_alpha   90.00
_cell.angle_beta   90.00
_cell.angle_gamma   90.00
#
_symmetry.space_group_name_H-M   'P 1'
#
loop_
_entity.id
_entity.type
_entity.pdbx_description
1 polymer ?
#
loop_
_entity_poly.entity_id
_entity_poly.type
_entity_poly.pdbx_seq_one_letter_code
_entity_poly.pdbx_strand_id
1 'polypeptide(L)'
;MIQPSEAVVHLSINRDDIPLAVGTGVFYKKDNKSYIITAWHNLTGRHSETLESLSNNLSIPNKVIVTFSHLISQGDFNGNSRHSIHIPLEENGKPIYFIHPQGWPKVDVVAIPIDLTKEYSTVGKLIDGKKIEFSMKLKSENNLGLKTDIVHIQDLEFRYKDIEDYTDYLYASEDIFIIGYPKGITDYTGQPIWKRATVASSPHLGWEGQKQFLVDCASKQGMSGAPAFFYNLKGSIQLGGTQLMMNSPITVFHGIYVGRIGGTSEFEAQIGRVWKRKVIDEIIDNEQVDYPHDELLLCEKDIMKVIEENWPSDKNKYAEDMLKEDSMLSKIYMNEIMKNINGRANYKDVESYILGYANNIIENQL
;
A
#
# COMPACT_ATOMS: atom_id res chain seq x y z
N MET A 1 13.66 3.40 24.61
CA MET A 1 12.63 2.38 24.29
C MET A 1 12.33 2.53 22.81
N ILE A 2 12.47 1.47 22.02
CA ILE A 2 12.14 1.49 20.59
C ILE A 2 10.62 1.53 20.45
N GLN A 3 10.11 2.44 19.60
CA GLN A 3 8.68 2.64 19.38
C GLN A 3 8.28 2.21 17.97
N PRO A 4 6.98 1.95 17.71
CA PRO A 4 6.49 1.63 16.37
C PRO A 4 6.89 2.65 15.28
N SER A 5 7.07 3.92 15.64
CA SER A 5 7.54 4.99 14.74
C SER A 5 8.91 4.73 14.12
N GLU A 6 9.75 3.90 14.74
CA GLU A 6 11.09 3.57 14.25
C GLU A 6 11.04 2.61 13.05
N ALA A 7 9.96 1.84 12.90
CA ALA A 7 9.72 0.98 11.73
C ALA A 7 9.08 1.73 10.55
N VAL A 8 8.58 2.96 10.77
CA VAL A 8 7.88 3.75 9.74
C VAL A 8 8.88 4.55 8.92
N VAL A 9 8.68 4.53 7.60
CA VAL A 9 9.56 5.18 6.64
C VAL A 9 8.82 6.27 5.87
N HIS A 10 9.52 7.38 5.60
CA HIS A 10 9.06 8.44 4.72
C HIS A 10 9.45 8.09 3.29
N LEU A 11 8.51 8.20 2.36
CA LEU A 11 8.74 7.96 0.94
C LEU A 11 8.70 9.29 0.18
N SER A 12 9.77 9.61 -0.55
CA SER A 12 9.72 10.58 -1.64
C SER A 12 9.61 9.82 -2.95
N ILE A 13 8.52 10.05 -3.67
CA ILE A 13 8.18 9.36 -4.92
C ILE A 13 8.66 10.25 -6.06
N ASN A 14 9.56 9.74 -6.89
CA ASN A 14 10.30 10.56 -7.84
C ASN A 14 10.23 10.02 -9.27
N ARG A 15 10.33 10.94 -10.23
CA ARG A 15 10.83 10.67 -11.58
C ARG A 15 12.26 11.20 -11.66
N ASP A 16 13.22 10.30 -11.76
CA ASP A 16 14.63 10.64 -11.72
C ASP A 16 14.94 11.46 -10.45
N ASP A 17 15.33 12.72 -10.58
CA ASP A 17 15.60 13.60 -9.43
C ASP A 17 14.46 14.59 -9.13
N ILE A 18 13.34 14.49 -9.86
CA ILE A 18 12.17 15.32 -9.69
C ILE A 18 11.21 14.67 -8.69
N PRO A 19 10.97 15.26 -7.51
CA PRO A 19 9.97 14.77 -6.57
C PRO A 19 8.56 14.99 -7.15
N LEU A 20 7.75 13.94 -7.17
CA LEU A 20 6.38 13.94 -7.66
C LEU A 20 5.38 13.98 -6.50
N ALA A 21 5.63 13.19 -5.46
CA ALA A 21 4.74 13.04 -4.33
C ALA A 21 5.51 12.58 -3.08
N VAL A 22 4.81 12.58 -1.95
CA VAL A 22 5.26 12.02 -0.68
C VAL A 22 4.29 10.95 -0.22
N GLY A 23 4.82 9.93 0.45
CA GLY A 23 4.06 8.81 0.98
C GLY A 23 4.67 8.27 2.27
N THR A 24 4.05 7.23 2.81
CA THR A 24 4.54 6.52 3.99
C THR A 24 4.75 5.05 3.63
N GLY A 25 5.67 4.39 4.30
CA GLY A 25 5.76 2.93 4.31
C GLY A 25 6.13 2.41 5.69
N VAL A 26 6.27 1.10 5.81
CA VAL A 26 6.74 0.45 7.03
C VAL A 26 7.68 -0.72 6.69
N PHE A 27 8.73 -0.88 7.49
CA PHE A 27 9.55 -2.09 7.44
C PHE A 27 8.79 -3.27 8.03
N TYR A 28 8.69 -4.33 7.24
CA TYR A 28 7.95 -5.55 7.55
C TYR A 28 8.88 -6.75 7.41
N LYS A 29 8.73 -7.71 8.31
CA LYS A 29 9.53 -8.94 8.34
C LYS A 29 8.62 -10.15 8.26
N LYS A 30 8.96 -11.06 7.35
CA LYS A 30 8.31 -12.36 7.22
C LYS A 30 9.34 -13.39 6.78
N ASP A 31 9.35 -14.56 7.41
CA ASP A 31 10.27 -15.67 7.09
C ASP A 31 11.74 -15.24 6.99
N ASN A 32 12.17 -14.37 7.92
CA ASN A 32 13.50 -13.75 7.98
C ASN A 32 13.90 -12.89 6.76
N LYS A 33 12.98 -12.61 5.84
CA LYS A 33 13.14 -11.63 4.77
C LYS A 33 12.54 -10.29 5.18
N SER A 34 13.10 -9.21 4.65
CA SER A 34 12.71 -7.83 4.94
C SER A 34 12.03 -7.18 3.74
N TYR A 35 11.00 -6.40 4.01
CA TYR A 35 10.20 -5.72 3.01
C TYR A 35 9.89 -4.29 3.45
N ILE A 36 9.67 -3.41 2.49
CA ILE A 36 8.96 -2.15 2.71
C ILE A 36 7.54 -2.31 2.18
N ILE A 37 6.56 -2.11 3.05
CA ILE A 37 5.15 -2.17 2.66
C ILE A 37 4.63 -0.75 2.50
N THR A 38 3.93 -0.49 1.39
CA THR A 38 3.30 0.80 1.11
C THR A 38 2.08 0.63 0.21
N ALA A 39 1.42 1.73 -0.15
CA ALA A 39 0.31 1.72 -1.09
C ALA A 39 0.79 1.52 -2.54
N TRP A 40 0.03 0.79 -3.34
CA TRP A 40 0.37 0.53 -4.75
C TRP A 40 0.44 1.82 -5.57
N HIS A 41 -0.52 2.73 -5.35
CA HIS A 41 -0.54 4.01 -6.07
C HIS A 41 0.66 4.92 -5.78
N ASN A 42 1.37 4.73 -4.64
CA ASN A 42 2.60 5.46 -4.37
C ASN A 42 3.69 5.10 -5.40
N LEU A 43 3.69 3.86 -5.92
CA LEU A 43 4.70 3.39 -6.86
C LEU A 43 4.26 3.61 -8.32
N THR A 44 2.97 3.45 -8.61
CA THR A 44 2.47 3.57 -9.99
C THR A 44 2.05 4.98 -10.38
N GLY A 45 1.79 5.85 -9.39
CA GLY A 45 1.24 7.19 -9.62
C GLY A 45 -0.20 7.17 -10.16
N ARG A 46 -0.93 6.06 -9.97
CA ARG A 46 -2.28 5.85 -10.51
C ARG A 46 -3.27 5.53 -9.41
N HIS A 47 -4.51 6.01 -9.53
CA HIS A 47 -5.58 5.65 -8.62
C HIS A 47 -5.86 4.14 -8.72
N SER A 48 -6.00 3.44 -7.59
CA SER A 48 -6.10 1.97 -7.57
C SER A 48 -7.40 1.43 -8.19
N GLU A 49 -8.49 2.22 -8.21
CA GLU A 49 -9.78 1.78 -8.75
C GLU A 49 -10.01 2.24 -10.19
N THR A 50 -9.61 3.47 -10.53
CA THR A 50 -9.88 4.08 -11.83
C THR A 50 -8.67 4.01 -12.76
N LEU A 51 -7.49 3.72 -12.24
CA LEU A 51 -6.20 3.72 -12.94
C LEU A 51 -5.80 5.06 -13.57
N GLU A 52 -6.59 6.11 -13.32
CA GLU A 52 -6.30 7.48 -13.72
C GLU A 52 -5.00 7.95 -13.08
N SER A 53 -4.26 8.79 -13.80
CA SER A 53 -3.04 9.41 -13.28
C SER A 53 -3.38 10.31 -12.10
N LEU A 54 -2.66 10.14 -10.99
CA LEU A 54 -2.73 11.05 -9.84
C LEU A 54 -1.97 12.36 -10.08
N SER A 55 -1.12 12.40 -11.12
CA SER A 55 -0.41 13.60 -11.56
C SER A 55 -1.14 14.28 -12.71
N ASN A 56 -1.39 15.58 -12.57
CA ASN A 56 -1.92 16.42 -13.66
C ASN A 56 -0.97 16.51 -14.86
N ASN A 57 0.33 16.30 -14.64
CA ASN A 57 1.35 16.34 -15.68
C ASN A 57 1.64 14.95 -16.27
N LEU A 58 0.86 13.92 -15.88
CA LEU A 58 1.03 12.52 -16.31
C LEU A 58 2.43 11.95 -16.02
N SER A 59 3.16 12.54 -15.07
CA SER A 59 4.49 12.07 -14.66
C SER A 59 4.39 10.72 -13.94
N ILE A 60 5.25 9.79 -14.35
CA ILE A 60 5.25 8.41 -13.86
C ILE A 60 6.46 8.20 -12.95
N PRO A 61 6.27 7.75 -11.70
CA PRO A 61 7.40 7.44 -10.82
C PRO A 61 8.32 6.37 -11.41
N ASN A 62 9.62 6.48 -11.17
CA ASN A 62 10.60 5.43 -11.50
C ASN A 62 11.56 5.10 -10.35
N LYS A 63 11.51 5.88 -9.27
CA LYS A 63 12.38 5.73 -8.10
C LYS A 63 11.64 6.20 -6.86
N VAL A 64 11.89 5.53 -5.75
CA VAL A 64 11.48 5.98 -4.42
C VAL A 64 12.71 6.19 -3.55
N ILE A 65 12.76 7.33 -2.88
CA ILE A 65 13.75 7.62 -1.84
C ILE A 65 13.09 7.30 -0.51
N VAL A 66 13.63 6.31 0.19
CA VAL A 66 13.13 5.82 1.48
C VAL A 66 13.97 6.44 2.58
N THR A 67 13.38 7.30 3.39
CA THR A 67 14.02 7.88 4.57
C THR A 67 13.52 7.17 5.82
N PHE A 68 14.44 6.62 6.62
CA PHE A 68 14.12 5.71 7.72
C PHE A 68 14.99 5.94 8.94
N SER A 69 14.56 5.40 10.09
CA SER A 69 15.35 5.40 11.32
C SER A 69 16.35 4.24 11.28
N HIS A 70 17.63 4.58 11.39
CA HIS A 70 18.72 3.63 11.38
C HIS A 70 19.25 3.52 12.81
N LEU A 71 19.16 2.33 13.37
CA LEU A 71 19.71 2.06 14.69
C LEU A 71 21.23 2.00 14.58
N ILE A 72 21.92 2.67 15.51
CA ILE A 72 23.36 2.69 15.59
C ILE A 72 23.76 2.26 16.99
N SER A 73 24.67 1.29 17.08
CA SER A 73 25.27 0.88 18.36
C SER A 73 26.78 0.70 18.25
N GLN A 74 27.50 1.09 19.30
CA GLN A 74 28.95 0.89 19.41
C GLN A 74 29.36 0.87 20.89
N GLY A 75 29.84 -0.27 21.38
CA GLY A 75 30.06 -0.46 22.82
C GLY A 75 28.76 -0.24 23.60
N ASP A 76 28.79 0.67 24.58
CA ASP A 76 27.60 1.02 25.38
C ASP A 76 26.70 2.08 24.71
N PHE A 77 27.16 2.70 23.61
CA PHE A 77 26.35 3.67 22.88
C PHE A 77 25.26 2.97 22.08
N ASN A 78 24.03 3.44 22.24
CA ASN A 78 22.87 3.09 21.41
C ASN A 78 22.13 4.36 21.04
N GLY A 79 21.88 4.58 19.76
CA GLY A 79 21.18 5.73 19.24
C GLY A 79 20.46 5.43 17.93
N ASN A 80 19.82 6.45 17.38
CA ASN A 80 19.22 6.41 16.05
C ASN A 80 19.62 7.64 15.25
N SER A 81 19.71 7.47 13.94
CA SER A 81 19.88 8.56 12.98
C SER A 81 18.99 8.31 11.77
N ARG A 82 18.58 9.38 11.09
CA ARG A 82 17.78 9.26 9.88
C ARG A 82 18.69 9.16 8.66
N HIS A 83 18.53 8.10 7.90
CA HIS A 83 19.23 7.88 6.64
C HIS A 83 18.21 7.73 5.52
N SER A 84 18.69 7.86 4.28
CA SER A 84 17.87 7.59 3.10
C SER A 84 18.56 6.61 2.16
N ILE A 85 17.79 5.81 1.45
CA ILE A 85 18.27 4.95 0.36
C ILE A 85 17.40 5.18 -0.86
N HIS A 86 18.00 5.04 -2.04
CA HIS A 86 17.29 5.11 -3.30
C HIS A 86 16.95 3.71 -3.77
N ILE A 87 15.69 3.52 -4.16
CA ILE A 87 15.16 2.25 -4.66
C ILE A 87 14.57 2.50 -6.05
N PRO A 88 15.13 1.91 -7.12
CA PRO A 88 14.48 1.95 -8.43
C PRO A 88 13.17 1.17 -8.37
N LEU A 89 12.15 1.58 -9.12
CA LEU A 89 10.89 0.83 -9.17
C LEU A 89 10.91 -0.32 -10.17
N GLU A 90 11.81 -0.25 -11.15
CA GLU A 90 12.04 -1.29 -12.13
C GLU A 90 13.54 -1.58 -12.28
N GLU A 91 13.89 -2.84 -12.49
CA GLU A 91 15.22 -3.30 -12.89
C GLU A 91 15.08 -4.17 -14.14
N ASN A 92 15.88 -3.91 -15.18
CA ASN A 92 15.83 -4.63 -16.46
C ASN A 92 14.42 -4.65 -17.10
N GLY A 93 13.68 -3.54 -16.99
CA GLY A 93 12.32 -3.39 -17.54
C GLY A 93 11.25 -4.19 -16.78
N LYS A 94 11.53 -4.63 -15.54
CA LYS A 94 10.56 -5.34 -14.70
C LYS A 94 10.41 -4.65 -13.36
N PRO A 95 9.18 -4.49 -12.84
CA PRO A 95 8.98 -4.00 -11.48
C PRO A 95 9.72 -4.87 -10.46
N ILE A 96 10.23 -4.24 -9.40
CA ILE A 96 10.96 -4.96 -8.34
C ILE A 96 10.11 -5.23 -7.10
N TYR A 97 8.81 -4.90 -7.15
CA TYR A 97 7.89 -5.01 -6.04
C TYR A 97 6.80 -6.05 -6.32
N PHE A 98 6.27 -6.62 -5.26
CA PHE A 98 5.21 -7.61 -5.31
C PHE A 98 3.84 -6.96 -5.13
N ILE A 99 2.86 -7.46 -5.89
CA ILE A 99 1.44 -7.11 -5.83
C ILE A 99 0.62 -8.32 -5.40
N HIS A 100 -0.63 -8.08 -5.03
CA HIS A 100 -1.55 -9.16 -4.71
C HIS A 100 -2.00 -9.85 -6.01
N PRO A 101 -2.15 -11.20 -6.04
CA PRO A 101 -2.56 -11.92 -7.25
C PRO A 101 -3.92 -11.52 -7.82
N GLN A 102 -4.83 -11.09 -6.95
CA GLN A 102 -6.11 -10.51 -7.37
C GLN A 102 -5.89 -9.15 -8.07
N GLY A 103 -6.04 -9.11 -9.39
CA GLY A 103 -6.00 -7.86 -10.15
C GLY A 103 -7.30 -7.05 -10.13
N TRP A 104 -8.45 -7.68 -9.86
CA TRP A 104 -9.76 -7.00 -9.76
C TRP A 104 -10.67 -7.58 -8.66
N PRO A 105 -11.32 -6.74 -7.83
CA PRO A 105 -10.96 -5.34 -7.56
C PRO A 105 -9.49 -5.20 -7.13
N LYS A 106 -8.84 -4.11 -7.52
CA LYS A 106 -7.40 -3.93 -7.29
C LYS A 106 -7.10 -3.80 -5.80
N VAL A 107 -6.05 -4.49 -5.35
CA VAL A 107 -5.49 -4.33 -4.00
C VAL A 107 -4.46 -3.19 -4.03
N ASP A 108 -4.66 -2.17 -3.20
CA ASP A 108 -3.80 -0.97 -3.15
C ASP A 108 -2.64 -1.12 -2.15
N VAL A 109 -1.98 -2.27 -2.14
CA VAL A 109 -0.84 -2.57 -1.26
C VAL A 109 0.23 -3.29 -2.06
N VAL A 110 1.49 -2.97 -1.78
CA VAL A 110 2.66 -3.58 -2.40
C VAL A 110 3.72 -3.90 -1.36
N ALA A 111 4.55 -4.90 -1.66
CA ALA A 111 5.72 -5.24 -0.87
C ALA A 111 6.99 -5.07 -1.72
N ILE A 112 7.92 -4.22 -1.27
CA ILE A 112 9.23 -4.05 -1.90
C ILE A 112 10.22 -4.93 -1.13
N PRO A 113 10.75 -6.03 -1.69
CA PRO A 113 11.79 -6.82 -1.04
C PRO A 113 13.09 -6.01 -0.88
N ILE A 114 13.71 -6.08 0.32
CA ILE A 114 14.94 -5.36 0.66
C ILE A 114 15.95 -6.33 1.28
N ASP A 115 17.18 -6.31 0.78
CA ASP A 115 18.31 -7.01 1.39
C ASP A 115 19.06 -6.05 2.29
N LEU A 116 18.98 -6.25 3.60
CA LEU A 116 19.59 -5.33 4.57
C LEU A 116 21.13 -5.24 4.44
N THR A 117 21.77 -6.23 3.82
CA THR A 117 23.22 -6.34 3.68
C THR A 117 23.76 -5.88 2.31
N LYS A 118 22.85 -5.58 1.37
CA LYS A 118 23.17 -5.00 0.05
C LYS A 118 23.52 -3.51 0.19
N GLU A 119 24.41 -3.04 -0.66
CA GLU A 119 24.72 -1.60 -0.79
C GLU A 119 23.61 -0.89 -1.58
N TYR A 120 23.08 0.19 -1.01
CA TYR A 120 22.13 1.07 -1.66
C TYR A 120 22.72 2.46 -1.83
N SER A 121 22.48 3.08 -2.97
CA SER A 121 22.87 4.48 -3.19
C SER A 121 22.07 5.42 -2.30
N THR A 122 22.73 6.46 -1.80
CA THR A 122 22.15 7.49 -0.95
C THR A 122 22.75 8.85 -1.28
N VAL A 123 22.03 9.91 -0.92
CA VAL A 123 22.47 11.30 -1.09
C VAL A 123 22.49 11.99 0.26
N GLY A 124 23.69 12.33 0.73
CA GLY A 124 23.91 13.20 1.86
C GLY A 124 24.04 14.66 1.44
N LYS A 125 23.97 15.56 2.42
CA LYS A 125 24.38 16.96 2.26
C LYS A 125 25.49 17.27 3.26
N LEU A 126 26.55 17.88 2.77
CA LEU A 126 27.61 18.45 3.59
C LEU A 126 27.12 19.75 4.25
N ILE A 127 27.90 20.25 5.22
CA ILE A 127 27.60 21.48 5.97
C ILE A 127 27.49 22.70 5.04
N ASP A 128 28.28 22.72 3.96
CA ASP A 128 28.24 23.76 2.92
C ASP A 128 27.06 23.61 1.94
N GLY A 129 26.19 22.61 2.16
CA GLY A 129 25.04 22.30 1.31
C GLY A 129 25.35 21.45 0.08
N LYS A 130 26.62 21.10 -0.17
CA LYS A 130 27.01 20.26 -1.31
C LYS A 130 26.44 18.86 -1.13
N LYS A 131 25.80 18.33 -2.18
CA LYS A 131 25.32 16.95 -2.22
C LYS A 131 26.52 16.00 -2.33
N ILE A 132 26.49 14.92 -1.55
CA ILE A 132 27.44 13.82 -1.65
C ILE A 132 26.68 12.53 -1.92
N GLU A 133 27.12 11.80 -2.94
CA GLU A 133 26.62 10.46 -3.22
C GLU A 133 27.55 9.44 -2.57
N PHE A 134 26.95 8.48 -1.88
CA PHE A 134 27.66 7.35 -1.29
C PHE A 134 26.74 6.14 -1.29
N SER A 135 27.26 4.97 -0.92
CA SER A 135 26.45 3.78 -0.70
C SER A 135 26.42 3.43 0.79
N MET A 136 25.34 2.78 1.21
CA MET A 136 25.24 2.25 2.55
C MET A 136 24.45 0.94 2.58
N LYS A 137 24.72 0.13 3.60
CA LYS A 137 23.91 -1.03 4.01
C LYS A 137 22.97 -0.63 5.14
N LEU A 138 21.80 -1.26 5.20
CA LEU A 138 20.83 -1.04 6.29
C LEU A 138 21.20 -1.85 7.54
N LYS A 139 21.93 -2.96 7.36
CA LYS A 139 22.46 -3.79 8.43
C LYS A 139 23.92 -4.09 8.18
N SER A 140 24.78 -3.67 9.10
CA SER A 140 26.22 -3.86 8.99
C SER A 140 26.90 -3.89 10.36
N GLU A 141 28.10 -4.46 10.40
CA GLU A 141 29.03 -4.33 11.52
C GLU A 141 30.42 -4.09 10.96
N ASN A 142 31.11 -3.07 11.44
CA ASN A 142 32.47 -2.78 11.03
C ASN A 142 33.51 -3.29 12.06
N ASN A 143 34.78 -3.27 11.67
CA ASN A 143 35.89 -3.75 12.50
C ASN A 143 36.10 -2.96 13.81
N LEU A 144 35.45 -1.80 13.96
CA LEU A 144 35.47 -0.96 15.17
C LEU A 144 34.27 -1.25 16.09
N GLY A 145 33.46 -2.28 15.77
CA GLY A 145 32.28 -2.67 16.53
C GLY A 145 31.09 -1.73 16.36
N LEU A 146 31.11 -0.82 15.37
CA LEU A 146 29.95 -0.03 15.00
C LEU A 146 28.98 -0.94 14.24
N LYS A 147 27.79 -1.12 14.82
CA LYS A 147 26.69 -1.89 14.25
C LYS A 147 25.58 -0.97 13.80
N THR A 148 25.00 -1.28 12.66
CA THR A 148 23.79 -0.64 12.17
C THR A 148 22.71 -1.69 11.90
N ASP A 149 21.45 -1.32 12.15
CA ASP A 149 20.29 -2.17 11.86
C ASP A 149 19.02 -1.32 11.68
N ILE A 150 17.92 -1.96 11.29
CA ILE A 150 16.59 -1.36 11.25
C ILE A 150 15.63 -2.07 12.21
N VAL A 151 14.46 -1.46 12.42
CA VAL A 151 13.38 -2.06 13.19
C VAL A 151 12.25 -2.43 12.24
N HIS A 152 11.79 -3.68 12.29
CA HIS A 152 10.56 -4.08 11.62
C HIS A 152 9.38 -3.97 12.58
N ILE A 153 8.17 -3.79 12.07
CA ILE A 153 6.98 -3.75 12.92
C ILE A 153 6.79 -5.07 13.70
N GLN A 154 7.19 -6.21 13.12
CA GLN A 154 7.17 -7.53 13.78
C GLN A 154 8.13 -7.67 14.97
N ASP A 155 9.18 -6.85 15.03
CA ASP A 155 10.14 -6.85 16.14
C ASP A 155 9.54 -6.19 17.40
N LEU A 156 8.45 -5.43 17.23
CA LEU A 156 7.76 -4.68 18.29
C LEU A 156 6.39 -5.25 18.66
N GLU A 157 5.94 -6.26 17.91
CA GLU A 157 4.58 -6.78 17.99
C GLU A 157 4.38 -7.60 19.26
N PHE A 158 3.24 -7.37 19.91
CA PHE A 158 2.81 -8.11 21.07
C PHE A 158 2.55 -9.57 20.70
N ARG A 159 3.06 -10.48 21.53
CA ARG A 159 2.84 -11.92 21.40
C ARG A 159 2.38 -12.49 22.74
N TYR A 160 1.22 -13.10 22.70
CA TYR A 160 0.56 -13.82 23.77
C TYR A 160 0.23 -15.22 23.30
N LYS A 161 0.27 -16.17 24.24
CA LYS A 161 0.06 -17.60 23.96
C LYS A 161 -1.31 -17.80 23.32
N ASP A 162 -1.36 -18.71 22.35
CA ASP A 162 -2.58 -19.19 21.69
C ASP A 162 -3.35 -18.15 20.86
N ILE A 163 -2.76 -16.99 20.58
CA ILE A 163 -3.30 -16.00 19.65
C ILE A 163 -2.34 -15.84 18.47
N GLU A 164 -2.77 -16.35 17.32
CA GLU A 164 -2.02 -16.27 16.07
C GLU A 164 -2.20 -14.91 15.40
N ASP A 165 -3.42 -14.37 15.39
CA ASP A 165 -3.74 -13.10 14.73
C ASP A 165 -4.63 -12.22 15.62
N TYR A 166 -4.06 -11.13 16.13
CA TYR A 166 -4.80 -10.15 16.94
C TYR A 166 -5.77 -9.31 16.13
N THR A 167 -5.67 -9.31 14.79
CA THR A 167 -6.62 -8.60 13.95
C THR A 167 -8.04 -9.19 14.02
N ASP A 168 -8.16 -10.44 14.46
CA ASP A 168 -9.44 -11.09 14.77
C ASP A 168 -10.10 -10.58 16.06
N TYR A 169 -9.41 -9.74 16.84
CA TYR A 169 -9.94 -9.11 18.05
C TYR A 169 -10.14 -7.60 17.90
N LEU A 170 -10.03 -7.06 16.68
CA LEU A 170 -10.31 -5.66 16.39
C LEU A 170 -11.78 -5.46 16.05
N TYR A 171 -12.47 -4.59 16.79
CA TYR A 171 -13.90 -4.32 16.58
C TYR A 171 -14.16 -2.87 16.15
N ALA A 172 -15.32 -2.64 15.54
CA ALA A 172 -15.82 -1.29 15.31
C ALA A 172 -15.92 -0.53 16.65
N SER A 173 -15.69 0.79 16.63
CA SER A 173 -15.55 1.70 17.77
C SER A 173 -14.21 1.69 18.51
N GLU A 174 -13.32 0.73 18.24
CA GLU A 174 -12.01 0.70 18.88
C GLU A 174 -11.06 1.77 18.30
N ASP A 175 -10.12 2.22 19.13
CA ASP A 175 -9.10 3.18 18.74
C ASP A 175 -7.85 2.48 18.23
N ILE A 176 -7.35 2.95 17.08
CA ILE A 176 -6.03 2.59 16.55
C ILE A 176 -5.23 3.86 16.24
N PHE A 177 -3.95 3.67 15.94
CA PHE A 177 -3.07 4.73 15.44
C PHE A 177 -2.65 4.44 14.01
N ILE A 178 -2.61 5.50 13.21
CA ILE A 178 -2.05 5.55 11.87
C ILE A 178 -0.85 6.49 11.95
N ILE A 179 0.36 5.93 11.84
CA ILE A 179 1.60 6.72 11.90
C ILE A 179 2.11 6.95 10.48
N GLY A 180 2.31 8.21 10.10
CA GLY A 180 2.89 8.51 8.80
C GLY A 180 3.34 9.94 8.63
N TYR A 181 3.53 10.36 7.38
CA TYR A 181 4.10 11.65 7.02
C TYR A 181 3.09 12.50 6.25
N PRO A 182 2.06 13.08 6.92
CA PRO A 182 1.05 13.89 6.26
C PRO A 182 1.72 15.11 5.60
N LYS A 183 1.53 15.27 4.30
CA LYS A 183 2.16 16.27 3.43
C LYS A 183 3.70 16.28 3.52
N GLY A 184 4.32 15.18 3.93
CA GLY A 184 5.77 15.10 4.16
C GLY A 184 6.25 15.92 5.36
N ILE A 185 5.33 16.36 6.24
CA ILE A 185 5.67 17.17 7.41
C ILE A 185 6.49 16.33 8.38
N THR A 186 7.66 16.84 8.73
CA THR A 186 8.52 16.33 9.79
C THR A 186 9.41 17.47 10.31
N ASP A 187 10.00 17.31 11.49
CA ASP A 187 10.93 18.27 12.07
C ASP A 187 12.39 17.79 11.90
N TYR A 188 13.32 18.42 12.62
CA TYR A 188 14.74 18.04 12.59
C TYR A 188 15.02 16.59 13.05
N THR A 189 14.07 15.95 13.74
CA THR A 189 14.18 14.55 14.19
C THR A 189 13.78 13.56 13.10
N GLY A 190 13.09 14.01 12.04
CA GLY A 190 12.60 13.14 10.96
C GLY A 190 11.53 12.13 11.39
N GLN A 191 10.94 12.32 12.58
CA GLN A 191 9.93 11.42 13.13
C GLN A 191 8.59 11.55 12.38
N PRO A 192 7.85 10.44 12.24
CA PRO A 192 6.50 10.46 11.68
C PRO A 192 5.48 11.03 12.69
N ILE A 193 4.33 11.42 12.18
CA ILE A 193 3.21 11.96 12.94
C ILE A 193 2.23 10.84 13.29
N TRP A 194 1.90 10.73 14.58
CA TRP A 194 0.87 9.82 15.07
C TRP A 194 -0.52 10.44 14.89
N LYS A 195 -1.44 9.69 14.29
CA LYS A 195 -2.85 10.10 14.17
C LYS A 195 -3.71 9.02 14.77
N ARG A 196 -4.56 9.39 15.74
CA ARG A 196 -5.59 8.51 16.26
C ARG A 196 -6.69 8.34 15.20
N ALA A 197 -7.21 7.13 15.10
CA ALA A 197 -8.29 6.77 14.22
C ALA A 197 -9.27 5.84 14.95
N THR A 198 -10.55 5.97 14.65
CA THR A 198 -11.59 5.07 15.17
C THR A 198 -11.92 4.03 14.12
N VAL A 199 -11.99 2.75 14.46
CA VAL A 199 -12.47 1.71 13.54
C VAL A 199 -13.96 1.96 13.23
N ALA A 200 -14.27 2.22 11.97
CA ALA A 200 -15.56 2.72 11.50
C ALA A 200 -16.44 1.66 10.81
N SER A 201 -15.89 0.50 10.46
CA SER A 201 -16.65 -0.66 9.98
C SER A 201 -16.20 -1.94 10.69
N SER A 202 -16.96 -3.02 10.57
CA SER A 202 -16.55 -4.30 11.15
C SER A 202 -15.32 -4.85 10.43
N PRO A 203 -14.16 -5.01 11.12
CA PRO A 203 -13.00 -5.60 10.48
C PRO A 203 -13.25 -7.03 10.05
N HIS A 204 -13.94 -7.86 10.85
CA HIS A 204 -14.16 -9.28 10.55
C HIS A 204 -14.93 -9.51 9.24
N LEU A 205 -15.95 -8.69 8.96
CA LEU A 205 -16.76 -8.82 7.75
C LEU A 205 -16.04 -8.31 6.49
N GLY A 206 -14.98 -7.52 6.65
CA GLY A 206 -14.34 -6.82 5.56
C GLY A 206 -15.19 -5.63 5.06
N TRP A 207 -14.84 -5.11 3.89
CA TRP A 207 -15.54 -4.01 3.25
C TRP A 207 -15.58 -4.24 1.75
N GLU A 208 -16.78 -4.19 1.15
CA GLU A 208 -17.02 -4.46 -0.28
C GLU A 208 -16.48 -5.83 -0.74
N GLY A 209 -16.61 -6.84 0.13
CA GLY A 209 -16.09 -8.18 -0.14
C GLY A 209 -14.56 -8.30 -0.12
N GLN A 210 -13.85 -7.24 0.28
CA GLN A 210 -12.39 -7.21 0.36
C GLN A 210 -11.89 -7.31 1.81
N LYS A 211 -10.64 -7.78 1.98
CA LYS A 211 -9.93 -7.87 3.26
C LYS A 211 -9.42 -6.50 3.74
N GLN A 212 -10.34 -5.56 3.82
CA GLN A 212 -10.09 -4.19 4.26
C GLN A 212 -11.19 -3.77 5.24
N PHE A 213 -10.95 -2.72 5.99
CA PHE A 213 -11.93 -2.12 6.89
C PHE A 213 -11.80 -0.60 6.88
N LEU A 214 -12.83 0.07 7.39
CA LEU A 214 -12.92 1.51 7.40
C LEU A 214 -12.48 2.07 8.74
N VAL A 215 -11.90 3.25 8.68
CA VAL A 215 -11.48 4.03 9.85
C VAL A 215 -11.92 5.46 9.70
N ASP A 216 -12.38 6.08 10.77
CA ASP A 216 -12.56 7.53 10.83
C ASP A 216 -11.24 8.16 11.27
N CYS A 217 -10.61 8.93 10.38
CA CYS A 217 -9.36 9.61 10.67
C CYS A 217 -9.21 10.85 9.80
N ALA A 218 -8.88 11.98 10.44
CA ALA A 218 -8.48 13.21 9.78
C ALA A 218 -7.15 13.03 9.03
N SER A 219 -7.20 12.43 7.86
CA SER A 219 -6.05 12.07 7.01
C SER A 219 -5.80 13.11 5.92
N LYS A 220 -4.57 13.17 5.42
CA LYS A 220 -4.13 14.04 4.33
C LYS A 220 -3.20 13.25 3.41
N GLN A 221 -2.95 13.77 2.21
CA GLN A 221 -1.93 13.24 1.29
C GLN A 221 -0.60 13.02 2.04
N GLY A 222 0.18 12.01 1.65
CA GLY A 222 1.39 11.58 2.37
C GLY A 222 1.17 10.48 3.42
N MET A 223 -0.08 10.27 3.86
CA MET A 223 -0.41 9.18 4.79
C MET A 223 -0.52 7.80 4.11
N SER A 224 -0.72 7.74 2.79
CA SER A 224 -0.87 6.47 2.07
C SER A 224 0.35 5.57 2.26
N GLY A 225 0.10 4.32 2.67
CA GLY A 225 1.11 3.34 3.05
C GLY A 225 1.48 3.34 4.54
N ALA A 226 0.83 4.17 5.37
CA ALA A 226 1.04 4.21 6.81
C ALA A 226 0.54 2.93 7.52
N PRO A 227 1.30 2.38 8.48
CA PRO A 227 0.82 1.29 9.30
C PRO A 227 -0.32 1.73 10.23
N ALA A 228 -1.36 0.90 10.28
CA ALA A 228 -2.45 0.99 11.23
C ALA A 228 -2.22 -0.05 12.34
N PHE A 229 -2.11 0.38 13.58
CA PHE A 229 -1.82 -0.51 14.71
C PHE A 229 -2.50 -0.02 15.98
N PHE A 230 -2.86 -0.95 16.85
CA PHE A 230 -3.20 -0.64 18.23
C PHE A 230 -1.91 -0.46 19.03
N TYR A 231 -1.86 0.57 19.89
CA TYR A 231 -0.74 0.77 20.81
C TYR A 231 -1.20 1.25 22.17
N ASN A 232 -0.78 0.52 23.19
CA ASN A 232 -1.04 0.87 24.58
C ASN A 232 0.26 0.92 25.38
N LEU A 233 0.67 2.14 25.74
CA LEU A 233 1.90 2.37 26.50
C LEU A 233 1.87 1.73 27.89
N LYS A 234 0.69 1.57 28.49
CA LYS A 234 0.49 0.99 29.83
C LYS A 234 0.39 -0.54 29.82
N GLY A 235 0.47 -1.17 28.64
CA GLY A 235 0.46 -2.62 28.51
C GLY A 235 -0.93 -3.26 28.67
N SER A 236 -2.02 -2.53 28.47
CA SER A 236 -3.38 -3.08 28.55
C SER A 236 -3.96 -3.35 27.16
N ILE A 237 -4.59 -4.51 26.97
CA ILE A 237 -5.37 -4.84 25.76
C ILE A 237 -6.61 -5.64 26.14
N GLN A 238 -7.72 -5.39 25.43
CA GLN A 238 -8.95 -6.17 25.53
C GLN A 238 -8.98 -7.16 24.35
N LEU A 239 -9.20 -8.44 24.63
CA LEU A 239 -9.28 -9.50 23.64
C LEU A 239 -10.58 -10.27 23.85
N GLY A 240 -11.62 -9.85 23.13
CA GLY A 240 -12.99 -10.33 23.35
C GLY A 240 -13.44 -10.05 24.79
N GLY A 241 -13.77 -11.09 25.54
CA GLY A 241 -14.16 -10.97 26.95
C GLY A 241 -13.00 -10.85 27.95
N THR A 242 -11.75 -10.98 27.51
CA THR A 242 -10.57 -11.06 28.40
C THR A 242 -9.75 -9.78 28.37
N GLN A 243 -9.46 -9.21 29.53
CA GLN A 243 -8.51 -8.10 29.67
C GLN A 243 -7.13 -8.65 30.02
N LEU A 244 -6.11 -8.30 29.25
CA LEU A 244 -4.70 -8.62 29.54
C LEU A 244 -3.94 -7.36 29.99
N MET A 245 -3.03 -7.55 30.95
CA MET A 245 -2.15 -6.49 31.48
C MET A 245 -0.70 -6.96 31.47
N MET A 246 0.16 -6.23 30.78
CA MET A 246 1.58 -6.51 30.61
C MET A 246 2.43 -5.43 31.31
N ASN A 247 3.67 -5.77 31.66
CA ASN A 247 4.64 -4.82 32.22
C ASN A 247 5.40 -4.02 31.15
N SER A 248 4.98 -4.12 29.89
CA SER A 248 5.57 -3.44 28.74
C SER A 248 4.48 -2.90 27.82
N PRO A 249 4.78 -1.93 26.95
CA PRO A 249 3.83 -1.49 25.94
C PRO A 249 3.37 -2.65 25.06
N ILE A 250 2.13 -2.54 24.56
CA ILE A 250 1.55 -3.48 23.60
C ILE A 250 1.44 -2.78 22.26
N THR A 251 1.90 -3.45 21.21
CA THR A 251 1.74 -3.04 19.80
C THR A 251 1.07 -4.17 19.05
N VAL A 252 0.00 -3.90 18.31
CA VAL A 252 -0.64 -4.90 17.44
C VAL A 252 -0.82 -4.29 16.06
N PHE A 253 -0.18 -4.88 15.04
CA PHE A 253 -0.25 -4.39 13.68
C PHE A 253 -1.49 -4.93 12.95
N HIS A 254 -2.36 -4.04 12.50
CA HIS A 254 -3.62 -4.43 11.84
C HIS A 254 -3.55 -4.38 10.32
N GLY A 255 -2.69 -3.55 9.75
CA GLY A 255 -2.61 -3.42 8.30
C GLY A 255 -2.09 -2.07 7.82
N ILE A 256 -2.38 -1.74 6.57
CA ILE A 256 -1.86 -0.54 5.89
C ILE A 256 -3.01 0.37 5.49
N TYR A 257 -2.96 1.61 5.95
CA TYR A 257 -3.83 2.68 5.51
C TYR A 257 -3.43 3.14 4.10
N VAL A 258 -4.39 3.26 3.17
CA VAL A 258 -4.10 3.57 1.76
C VAL A 258 -4.82 4.79 1.22
N GLY A 259 -5.81 5.35 1.92
CA GLY A 259 -6.51 6.54 1.43
C GLY A 259 -7.93 6.65 1.96
N ARG A 260 -8.66 7.64 1.43
CA ARG A 260 -10.06 7.92 1.79
C ARG A 260 -11.03 7.41 0.74
N ILE A 261 -12.25 7.08 1.16
CA ILE A 261 -13.36 6.84 0.25
C ILE A 261 -13.91 8.18 -0.26
N GLY A 262 -14.14 8.26 -1.58
CA GLY A 262 -14.98 9.29 -2.21
C GLY A 262 -14.38 10.70 -2.32
N GLY A 263 -13.06 10.87 -2.40
CA GLY A 263 -12.41 12.16 -2.20
C GLY A 263 -12.30 13.09 -3.41
N THR A 264 -12.93 14.27 -3.36
CA THR A 264 -12.35 15.54 -3.85
C THR A 264 -12.70 16.80 -3.02
N SER A 265 -13.69 16.78 -2.12
CA SER A 265 -14.08 17.97 -1.35
C SER A 265 -13.62 17.95 0.13
N GLU A 266 -13.28 19.12 0.68
CA GLU A 266 -12.90 19.28 2.10
C GLU A 266 -14.03 18.94 3.09
N PHE A 267 -15.27 18.81 2.59
CA PHE A 267 -16.48 18.53 3.36
C PHE A 267 -16.96 17.07 3.27
N GLU A 268 -16.28 16.22 2.49
CA GLU A 268 -16.59 14.78 2.45
C GLU A 268 -16.16 14.06 3.72
N ALA A 269 -16.84 12.96 4.00
CA ALA A 269 -16.56 12.08 5.13
C ALA A 269 -15.07 11.70 5.19
N GLN A 270 -14.47 11.81 6.38
CA GLN A 270 -13.04 11.52 6.61
C GLN A 270 -12.78 10.02 6.81
N ILE A 271 -13.43 9.20 5.98
CA ILE A 271 -13.42 7.76 6.12
C ILE A 271 -12.29 7.18 5.28
N GLY A 272 -11.33 6.60 5.99
CA GLY A 272 -10.15 5.92 5.49
C GLY A 272 -10.35 4.44 5.25
N ARG A 273 -9.51 3.86 4.39
CA ARG A 273 -9.41 2.41 4.14
C ARG A 273 -8.10 1.86 4.69
N VAL A 274 -8.20 0.75 5.40
CA VAL A 274 -7.05 -0.05 5.86
C VAL A 274 -7.16 -1.45 5.28
N TRP A 275 -6.17 -1.84 4.48
CA TRP A 275 -6.01 -3.24 4.06
C TRP A 275 -5.38 -4.05 5.18
N LYS A 276 -5.97 -5.19 5.50
CA LYS A 276 -5.53 -6.03 6.64
C LYS A 276 -4.14 -6.60 6.41
N ARG A 277 -3.41 -6.86 7.49
CA ARG A 277 -2.11 -7.56 7.50
C ARG A 277 -2.08 -8.79 6.60
N LYS A 278 -3.12 -9.63 6.67
CA LYS A 278 -3.25 -10.86 5.88
C LYS A 278 -3.02 -10.66 4.38
N VAL A 279 -3.40 -9.50 3.84
CA VAL A 279 -3.20 -9.15 2.42
C VAL A 279 -1.71 -8.97 2.10
N ILE A 280 -0.94 -8.38 3.02
CA ILE A 280 0.51 -8.23 2.90
C ILE A 280 1.17 -9.62 2.91
N ASP A 281 0.73 -10.49 3.82
CA ASP A 281 1.25 -11.85 3.90
C ASP A 281 0.96 -12.62 2.61
N GLU A 282 -0.24 -12.48 2.03
CA GLU A 282 -0.61 -13.06 0.73
C GLU A 282 0.23 -12.50 -0.42
N ILE A 283 0.54 -11.19 -0.44
CA ILE A 283 1.44 -10.59 -1.42
C ILE A 283 2.84 -11.21 -1.33
N ILE A 284 3.38 -11.33 -0.11
CA ILE A 284 4.72 -11.87 0.12
C ILE A 284 4.78 -13.37 -0.22
N ASP A 285 3.74 -14.13 0.09
CA ASP A 285 3.72 -15.58 -0.20
C ASP A 285 3.67 -15.91 -1.69
N ASN A 286 3.01 -15.06 -2.48
CA ASN A 286 2.87 -15.30 -3.92
C ASN A 286 4.04 -14.74 -4.74
N GLU A 287 4.76 -13.74 -4.21
CA GLU A 287 5.88 -13.07 -4.90
C GLU A 287 5.51 -12.61 -6.33
N GLN A 288 4.24 -12.29 -6.58
CA GLN A 288 3.76 -11.88 -7.90
C GLN A 288 4.24 -10.46 -8.21
N VAL A 289 5.05 -10.32 -9.25
CA VAL A 289 5.53 -9.02 -9.74
C VAL A 289 4.44 -8.33 -10.57
N ASP A 290 4.38 -7.00 -10.49
CA ASP A 290 3.46 -6.19 -11.29
C ASP A 290 3.87 -6.15 -12.78
N TYR A 291 3.01 -5.55 -13.60
CA TYR A 291 3.33 -5.28 -15.00
C TYR A 291 4.30 -4.08 -15.11
N PRO A 292 5.26 -4.10 -16.06
CA PRO A 292 6.04 -2.92 -16.42
C PRO A 292 5.13 -1.73 -16.74
N HIS A 293 5.61 -0.52 -16.53
CA HIS A 293 4.75 0.66 -16.64
C HIS A 293 4.05 0.80 -18.00
N ASP A 294 4.76 0.55 -19.08
CA ASP A 294 4.27 0.61 -20.46
C ASP A 294 3.26 -0.49 -20.80
N GLU A 295 3.27 -1.58 -20.04
CA GLU A 295 2.31 -2.67 -20.15
C GLU A 295 1.24 -2.62 -19.05
N LEU A 296 1.27 -1.68 -18.11
CA LEU A 296 0.37 -1.72 -16.95
C LEU A 296 -1.11 -1.64 -17.35
N LEU A 297 -1.42 -0.84 -18.38
CA LEU A 297 -2.77 -0.66 -18.90
C LEU A 297 -2.92 -1.38 -20.24
N LEU A 298 -4.05 -2.04 -20.45
CA LEU A 298 -4.39 -2.59 -21.76
C LEU A 298 -4.87 -1.51 -22.71
N CYS A 299 -4.53 -1.66 -23.98
CA CYS A 299 -5.10 -0.83 -25.03
C CYS A 299 -6.53 -1.27 -25.36
N GLU A 300 -7.33 -0.37 -25.94
CA GLU A 300 -8.70 -0.63 -26.36
C GLU A 300 -8.83 -1.90 -27.21
N LYS A 301 -7.90 -2.13 -28.15
CA LYS A 301 -7.91 -3.31 -29.03
C LYS A 301 -7.85 -4.61 -28.24
N ASP A 302 -7.00 -4.69 -27.21
CA ASP A 302 -6.85 -5.91 -26.41
C ASP A 302 -8.06 -6.11 -25.50
N ILE A 303 -8.64 -5.03 -24.97
CA ILE A 303 -9.87 -5.07 -24.18
C ILE A 303 -11.04 -5.57 -25.04
N MET A 304 -11.21 -5.01 -26.24
CA MET A 304 -12.25 -5.41 -27.19
C MET A 304 -12.13 -6.88 -27.57
N LYS A 305 -10.90 -7.38 -27.78
CA LYS A 305 -10.68 -8.81 -28.03
C LYS A 305 -11.20 -9.68 -26.89
N VAL A 306 -10.93 -9.31 -25.63
CA VAL A 306 -11.44 -10.05 -24.47
C VAL A 306 -12.97 -9.97 -24.38
N ILE A 307 -13.57 -8.81 -24.67
CA ILE A 307 -15.03 -8.65 -24.75
C ILE A 307 -15.62 -9.57 -25.83
N GLU A 308 -15.03 -9.63 -27.01
CA GLU A 308 -15.51 -10.46 -28.12
C GLU A 308 -15.39 -11.96 -27.80
N GLU A 309 -14.26 -12.39 -27.26
CA GLU A 309 -13.97 -13.80 -26.94
C GLU A 309 -14.85 -14.35 -25.81
N ASN A 310 -15.27 -13.49 -24.87
CA ASN A 310 -16.12 -13.88 -23.74
C ASN A 310 -17.61 -13.56 -23.97
N TRP A 311 -17.98 -12.98 -25.11
CA TRP A 311 -19.36 -12.64 -25.37
C TRP A 311 -20.26 -13.90 -25.43
N PRO A 312 -21.44 -13.90 -24.78
CA PRO A 312 -22.28 -15.08 -24.75
C PRO A 312 -22.78 -15.56 -26.12
N SER A 313 -23.05 -16.85 -26.22
CA SER A 313 -23.46 -17.50 -27.48
C SER A 313 -24.78 -16.96 -28.05
N ASP A 314 -25.73 -16.59 -27.19
CA ASP A 314 -27.00 -15.97 -27.59
C ASP A 314 -26.83 -14.45 -27.75
N LYS A 315 -26.11 -14.06 -28.82
CA LYS A 315 -25.55 -12.71 -28.99
C LYS A 315 -26.58 -11.59 -28.84
N ASN A 316 -27.77 -11.76 -29.41
CA ASN A 316 -28.75 -10.68 -29.57
C ASN A 316 -29.54 -10.46 -28.30
N LYS A 317 -30.04 -11.55 -27.70
CA LYS A 317 -30.76 -11.48 -26.43
C LYS A 317 -29.89 -10.89 -25.32
N TYR A 318 -28.60 -11.21 -25.32
CA TYR A 318 -27.66 -10.64 -24.37
C TYR A 318 -27.39 -9.17 -24.65
N ALA A 319 -27.23 -8.76 -25.92
CA ALA A 319 -27.05 -7.36 -26.29
C ALA A 319 -28.25 -6.50 -25.86
N GLU A 320 -29.48 -6.96 -26.09
CA GLU A 320 -30.70 -6.27 -25.64
C GLU A 320 -30.77 -6.13 -24.11
N ASP A 321 -30.35 -7.14 -23.36
CA ASP A 321 -30.35 -7.08 -21.90
C ASP A 321 -29.26 -6.15 -21.35
N MET A 322 -28.08 -6.15 -21.97
CA MET A 322 -26.95 -5.29 -21.59
C MET A 322 -27.29 -3.81 -21.62
N LEU A 323 -28.15 -3.40 -22.56
CA LEU A 323 -28.57 -2.01 -22.74
C LEU A 323 -29.70 -1.60 -21.79
N LYS A 324 -30.25 -2.51 -20.99
CA LYS A 324 -31.24 -2.17 -19.97
C LYS A 324 -30.56 -1.50 -18.80
N GLU A 325 -31.21 -0.46 -18.28
CA GLU A 325 -30.83 0.17 -17.02
C GLU A 325 -30.81 -0.87 -15.89
N ASP A 326 -29.77 -0.84 -15.07
CA ASP A 326 -29.56 -1.75 -13.94
C ASP A 326 -29.51 -3.26 -14.24
N SER A 327 -29.21 -3.66 -15.49
CA SER A 327 -29.06 -5.07 -15.84
C SER A 327 -28.06 -5.80 -14.92
N MET A 328 -28.56 -6.83 -14.23
CA MET A 328 -27.73 -7.71 -13.41
C MET A 328 -26.73 -8.50 -14.27
N LEU A 329 -27.13 -8.87 -15.49
CA LEU A 329 -26.25 -9.56 -16.43
C LEU A 329 -25.10 -8.64 -16.86
N SER A 330 -25.37 -7.35 -17.08
CA SER A 330 -24.34 -6.35 -17.34
C SER A 330 -23.32 -6.26 -16.21
N LYS A 331 -23.77 -6.15 -14.95
CA LYS A 331 -22.89 -6.11 -13.78
C LYS A 331 -22.04 -7.38 -13.62
N ILE A 332 -22.62 -8.56 -13.88
CA ILE A 332 -21.91 -9.84 -13.82
C ILE A 332 -20.86 -9.93 -14.92
N TYR A 333 -21.25 -9.64 -16.16
CA TYR A 333 -20.36 -9.71 -17.33
C TYR A 333 -19.22 -8.71 -17.21
N MET A 334 -19.53 -7.48 -16.80
CA MET A 334 -18.55 -6.45 -16.53
C MET A 334 -17.49 -6.92 -15.52
N ASN A 335 -17.92 -7.50 -14.40
CA ASN A 335 -17.00 -8.04 -13.40
C ASN A 335 -16.16 -9.22 -13.93
N GLU A 336 -16.70 -10.04 -14.82
CA GLU A 336 -15.98 -11.12 -15.50
C GLU A 336 -14.90 -10.57 -16.44
N ILE A 337 -15.25 -9.61 -17.30
CA ILE A 337 -14.29 -8.95 -18.20
C ILE A 337 -13.18 -8.29 -17.39
N MET A 338 -13.52 -7.55 -16.33
CA MET A 338 -12.53 -6.91 -15.45
C MET A 338 -11.56 -7.91 -14.81
N LYS A 339 -12.02 -9.12 -14.45
CA LYS A 339 -11.15 -10.20 -13.98
C LYS A 339 -10.27 -10.76 -15.09
N ASN A 340 -10.82 -10.98 -16.28
CA ASN A 340 -10.08 -11.52 -17.44
C ASN A 340 -8.97 -10.57 -17.91
N ILE A 341 -9.17 -9.25 -17.81
CA ILE A 341 -8.13 -8.25 -18.06
C ILE A 341 -7.26 -7.95 -16.83
N ASN A 342 -7.46 -8.68 -15.73
CA ASN A 342 -6.75 -8.51 -14.46
C ASN A 342 -6.78 -7.06 -13.93
N GLY A 343 -7.90 -6.36 -14.11
CA GLY A 343 -8.10 -4.97 -13.68
C GLY A 343 -7.15 -3.97 -14.35
N ARG A 344 -6.70 -4.21 -15.58
CA ARG A 344 -5.75 -3.34 -16.33
C ARG A 344 -6.42 -2.28 -17.21
N ALA A 345 -7.66 -1.90 -16.91
CA ALA A 345 -8.37 -0.81 -17.57
C ALA A 345 -9.31 -0.11 -16.58
N ASN A 346 -9.68 1.14 -16.87
CA ASN A 346 -10.68 1.85 -16.09
C ASN A 346 -12.04 1.19 -16.26
N TYR A 347 -12.75 0.96 -15.16
CA TYR A 347 -14.08 0.34 -15.16
C TYR A 347 -15.08 1.08 -16.07
N LYS A 348 -15.07 2.41 -16.09
CA LYS A 348 -16.00 3.19 -16.94
C LYS A 348 -15.70 3.05 -18.43
N ASP A 349 -14.43 2.93 -18.79
CA ASP A 349 -14.03 2.75 -20.18
C ASP A 349 -14.47 1.37 -20.68
N VAL A 350 -14.22 0.32 -19.89
CA VAL A 350 -14.66 -1.04 -20.22
C VAL A 350 -16.18 -1.15 -20.29
N GLU A 351 -16.91 -0.49 -19.39
CA GLU A 351 -18.38 -0.40 -19.45
C GLU A 351 -18.83 0.25 -20.77
N SER A 352 -18.22 1.38 -21.16
CA SER A 352 -18.49 2.05 -22.43
C SER A 352 -18.24 1.14 -23.64
N TYR A 353 -17.13 0.40 -23.64
CA TYR A 353 -16.80 -0.55 -24.71
C TYR A 353 -17.79 -1.71 -24.82
N ILE A 354 -18.22 -2.28 -23.68
CA ILE A 354 -19.25 -3.34 -23.64
C ILE A 354 -20.58 -2.84 -24.23
N LEU A 355 -21.02 -1.64 -23.82
CA LEU A 355 -22.26 -1.04 -24.32
C LEU A 355 -22.17 -0.69 -25.82
N GLY A 356 -21.04 -0.15 -26.27
CA GLY A 356 -20.78 0.09 -27.69
C GLY A 356 -20.82 -1.18 -28.53
N TYR A 357 -20.21 -2.27 -28.03
CA TYR A 357 -20.25 -3.57 -28.68
C TYR A 357 -21.66 -4.17 -28.74
N ALA A 358 -22.45 -4.06 -27.66
CA ALA A 358 -23.85 -4.46 -27.63
C ALA A 358 -24.69 -3.72 -28.69
N ASN A 359 -24.53 -2.40 -28.79
CA ASN A 359 -25.21 -1.59 -29.80
C ASN A 359 -24.83 -2.04 -31.23
N ASN A 360 -23.55 -2.26 -31.49
CA ASN A 360 -23.08 -2.74 -32.80
C ASN A 360 -23.69 -4.10 -33.17
N ILE A 361 -23.91 -5.01 -32.20
CA ILE A 361 -24.59 -6.29 -32.47
C ILE A 361 -26.01 -6.04 -32.96
N ILE A 362 -26.76 -5.16 -32.29
CA ILE A 362 -28.17 -4.86 -32.60
C ILE A 362 -28.30 -4.11 -33.93
N GLU A 363 -27.43 -3.12 -34.17
CA GLU A 363 -27.45 -2.33 -35.41
C GLU A 363 -27.12 -3.16 -36.65
N ASN A 364 -26.19 -4.12 -36.56
CA ASN A 364 -25.85 -5.03 -37.66
C ASN A 364 -26.92 -6.11 -37.92
N GLN A 365 -28.05 -6.10 -37.20
CA GLN A 365 -29.22 -6.96 -37.47
C GLN A 365 -30.31 -6.27 -38.29
N LEU A 366 -30.34 -4.93 -38.27
CA LEU A 366 -31.26 -4.07 -39.02
C LEU A 366 -30.74 -3.84 -40.44
#